data_AF-A0A2V7W7W0-F1
#
_entry.id   AF-A0A2V7W7W0-F1
#
_cell.length_a   1.000
_cell.length_b   1.000
_cell.length_c   1.000
_cell.angle_alpha   90.00
_cell.angle_beta   90.00
_cell.angle_gamma   90.00
#
_symmetry.space_group_name_H-M   'P 1'
#
loop_
_entity.id
_entity.type
_entity.pdbx_description
1 polymer ?
#
loop_
_entity_poly.entity_id
_entity_poly.type
_entity_poly.pdbx_seq_one_letter_code
_entity_poly.pdbx_strand_id
1 'polypeptide(L)'
;MSDCRLEPDVIRAAARGEWTESLRAHVATCADCAIAAEIAPWMQQFARMDDRAHKLPDPASLWVRAKLLQSTAAADRASLPITRVQIASYLVVAGCWAALLTWKWSALSAWINSFTPAHVILGAAGAETAASLSAMFFLMLIVLASVTAMLAFHTILAEE
;
A
#
# COMPACT_ATOMS: atom_id res chain seq x y z
N MET A 1 -28.79 -40.22 -24.42
CA MET A 1 -27.72 -41.09 -23.93
C MET A 1 -27.98 -42.48 -24.48
N SER A 2 -27.56 -42.68 -25.73
CA SER A 2 -27.49 -43.99 -26.36
C SER A 2 -26.33 -44.73 -25.71
N ASP A 3 -26.61 -45.76 -24.92
CA ASP A 3 -25.58 -46.62 -24.34
C ASP A 3 -24.92 -47.41 -25.48
N CYS A 4 -23.80 -46.87 -25.99
CA CYS A 4 -23.14 -47.43 -27.15
C CYS A 4 -22.20 -48.55 -26.70
N ARG A 5 -22.53 -49.79 -27.07
CA ARG A 5 -21.77 -50.98 -26.63
C ARG A 5 -20.27 -50.95 -26.98
N LEU A 6 -19.88 -50.21 -28.02
CA LEU A 6 -18.49 -50.11 -28.52
C LEU A 6 -17.71 -48.93 -27.90
N GLU A 7 -18.38 -48.06 -27.14
CA GLU A 7 -17.78 -46.90 -26.47
C GLU A 7 -16.53 -47.24 -25.64
N PRO A 8 -16.51 -48.27 -24.76
CA PRO A 8 -15.33 -48.59 -23.96
C PRO A 8 -14.14 -49.05 -24.80
N ASP A 9 -14.38 -49.66 -25.97
CA ASP A 9 -13.33 -50.09 -26.89
C ASP A 9 -12.78 -48.91 -27.69
N VAL A 10 -13.64 -47.96 -28.09
CA VAL A 10 -13.24 -46.69 -28.72
C VAL A 10 -12.38 -45.85 -27.77
N ILE A 11 -12.80 -45.69 -26.50
CA ILE A 11 -12.04 -44.94 -25.49
C ILE A 11 -10.66 -45.57 -25.29
N ARG A 12 -10.58 -46.91 -25.24
CA ARG A 12 -9.30 -47.63 -25.09
C ARG A 12 -8.39 -47.48 -26.31
N ALA A 13 -8.95 -47.59 -27.51
CA ALA A 13 -8.23 -47.38 -28.77
C ALA A 13 -7.70 -45.95 -28.89
N ALA A 14 -8.53 -44.95 -28.55
CA ALA A 14 -8.14 -43.53 -28.54
C ALA A 14 -7.06 -43.23 -27.49
N ALA A 15 -7.14 -43.85 -26.31
CA ALA A 15 -6.16 -43.75 -25.24
C ALA A 15 -4.79 -44.37 -25.59
N ARG A 16 -4.76 -45.51 -26.26
CA ARG A 16 -3.54 -46.29 -26.54
C ARG A 16 -2.98 -46.09 -27.95
N GLY A 17 -3.75 -45.48 -28.85
CA GLY A 17 -3.42 -45.38 -30.27
C GLY A 17 -3.68 -46.66 -31.08
N GLU A 18 -4.33 -47.66 -30.49
CA GLU A 18 -4.58 -48.98 -31.08
C GLU A 18 -5.92 -49.01 -31.83
N TRP A 19 -5.94 -48.48 -33.07
CA TRP A 19 -7.15 -48.39 -33.88
C TRP A 19 -7.30 -49.58 -34.84
N THR A 20 -8.40 -50.31 -34.70
CA THR A 20 -8.86 -51.28 -35.72
C THR A 20 -9.75 -50.59 -36.75
N GLU A 21 -9.84 -51.19 -37.94
CA GLU A 21 -10.65 -50.63 -39.02
C GLU A 21 -12.15 -50.57 -38.68
N SER A 22 -12.65 -51.56 -37.93
CA SER A 22 -14.03 -51.58 -37.44
C SER A 22 -14.34 -50.44 -36.47
N LEU A 23 -13.39 -50.03 -35.63
CA LEU A 23 -13.56 -48.93 -34.68
C LEU A 23 -13.53 -47.56 -35.37
N ARG A 24 -12.68 -47.39 -36.41
CA ARG A 24 -12.68 -46.15 -37.22
C ARG A 24 -14.01 -45.97 -37.97
N ALA A 25 -14.52 -47.04 -38.57
CA ALA A 25 -15.81 -47.02 -39.25
C ALA A 25 -16.96 -46.71 -38.28
N HIS A 26 -16.89 -47.23 -37.04
CA HIS A 26 -17.89 -46.94 -36.01
C HIS A 26 -17.86 -45.47 -35.56
N VAL A 27 -16.68 -44.92 -35.29
CA VAL A 27 -16.52 -43.51 -34.91
C VAL A 27 -17.07 -42.56 -35.99
N ALA A 28 -16.93 -42.89 -37.27
CA ALA A 28 -17.47 -42.09 -38.36
C ALA A 28 -19.02 -42.05 -38.40
N THR A 29 -19.69 -42.98 -37.72
CA THR A 29 -21.17 -43.12 -37.72
C THR A 29 -21.82 -42.78 -36.39
N CYS A 30 -21.06 -42.81 -35.28
CA CYS A 30 -21.57 -42.56 -33.93
C CYS A 30 -20.98 -41.26 -33.36
N ALA A 31 -21.84 -40.25 -33.17
CA ALA A 31 -21.44 -38.94 -32.65
C ALA A 31 -20.87 -39.00 -31.21
N ASP A 32 -21.46 -39.81 -30.34
CA ASP A 32 -20.99 -39.99 -28.95
C ASP A 32 -19.56 -40.57 -28.93
N CYS A 33 -19.28 -41.57 -29.77
CA CYS A 33 -17.95 -42.17 -29.90
C CYS A 33 -16.94 -41.25 -30.58
N ALA A 34 -17.37 -40.37 -31.49
CA ALA A 34 -16.49 -39.36 -32.09
C ALA A 34 -16.00 -38.34 -31.06
N ILE A 35 -16.89 -37.85 -30.21
CA ILE A 35 -16.55 -36.94 -29.11
C ILE A 35 -15.63 -37.64 -28.10
N ALA A 36 -15.95 -38.88 -27.72
CA ALA A 36 -15.12 -39.67 -26.80
C ALA A 36 -13.71 -39.91 -27.36
N ALA A 37 -13.59 -40.18 -28.67
CA ALA A 37 -12.30 -40.37 -29.34
C ALA A 37 -11.45 -39.10 -29.39
N GLU A 38 -12.07 -37.92 -29.48
CA GLU A 38 -11.39 -36.62 -29.48
C GLU A 38 -10.92 -36.21 -28.07
N ILE A 39 -11.71 -36.48 -27.05
CA ILE A 39 -11.43 -36.08 -25.66
C ILE A 39 -10.45 -37.05 -24.97
N ALA A 40 -10.50 -38.34 -25.28
CA ALA A 40 -9.68 -39.35 -24.59
C ALA A 40 -8.16 -39.08 -24.61
N PRO A 41 -7.54 -38.62 -25.72
CA PRO A 41 -6.12 -38.25 -25.73
C PRO A 41 -5.80 -37.07 -24.81
N TRP A 42 -6.67 -36.06 -24.76
CA TRP A 42 -6.51 -34.91 -23.86
C TRP A 42 -6.62 -35.32 -22.40
N MET A 43 -7.62 -36.14 -22.04
CA MET A 43 -7.76 -36.65 -20.68
C MET A 43 -6.56 -37.52 -20.26
N GLN A 44 -6.04 -38.34 -21.16
CA GLN A 44 -4.80 -39.08 -20.93
C GLN A 44 -3.60 -38.17 -20.72
N GLN A 45 -3.48 -37.11 -21.52
CA GLN A 45 -2.41 -36.13 -21.39
C GLN A 45 -2.48 -35.40 -20.04
N PHE A 46 -3.66 -34.94 -19.63
CA PHE A 46 -3.89 -34.35 -18.32
C PHE A 46 -3.59 -35.32 -17.18
N ALA A 47 -4.00 -36.59 -17.28
CA ALA A 47 -3.71 -37.60 -16.26
C ALA A 47 -2.21 -37.94 -16.15
N ARG A 48 -1.44 -37.71 -17.22
CA ARG A 48 0.02 -37.85 -17.23
C ARG A 48 0.75 -36.59 -16.78
N MET A 49 0.08 -35.44 -16.71
CA MET A 49 0.65 -34.24 -16.11
C MET A 49 0.82 -34.52 -14.62
N ASP A 50 2.07 -34.63 -14.19
CA ASP A 50 2.40 -34.95 -12.81
C ASP A 50 1.94 -33.78 -11.93
N ASP A 51 0.91 -33.99 -11.10
CA ASP A 51 0.48 -33.04 -10.04
C ASP A 51 1.64 -32.66 -9.10
N ARG A 52 2.71 -33.46 -9.12
CA ARG A 52 3.93 -33.28 -8.33
C ARG A 52 4.78 -32.07 -8.71
N ALA A 53 4.59 -31.49 -9.90
CA ALA A 53 5.40 -30.34 -10.31
C ALA A 53 5.11 -29.07 -9.49
N HIS A 54 3.91 -28.99 -8.91
CA HIS A 54 3.54 -27.88 -8.05
C HIS A 54 3.43 -28.41 -6.62
N LYS A 55 4.54 -28.36 -5.87
CA LYS A 55 4.45 -28.37 -4.40
C LYS A 55 3.53 -27.23 -4.01
N LEU A 56 2.25 -27.53 -3.79
CA LEU A 56 1.32 -26.56 -3.23
C LEU A 56 1.97 -26.05 -1.94
N PRO A 57 2.05 -24.72 -1.76
CA PRO A 57 2.58 -24.17 -0.52
C PRO A 57 1.77 -24.74 0.64
N ASP A 58 2.47 -25.04 1.74
CA ASP A 58 1.87 -25.63 2.93
C ASP A 58 0.61 -24.85 3.32
N PRO A 59 -0.57 -25.49 3.43
CA PRO A 59 -1.82 -24.81 3.78
C PRO A 59 -1.72 -24.02 5.09
N ALA A 60 -0.87 -24.45 6.03
CA ALA A 60 -0.63 -23.69 7.26
C ALA A 60 0.02 -22.33 6.97
N SER A 61 0.98 -22.28 6.03
CA SER A 61 1.64 -21.03 5.62
C SER A 61 0.67 -20.05 4.95
N LEU A 62 -0.28 -20.56 4.17
CA LEU A 62 -1.34 -19.75 3.56
C LEU A 62 -2.30 -19.19 4.61
N TRP A 63 -2.69 -20.02 5.58
CA TRP A 63 -3.58 -19.60 6.67
C TRP A 63 -2.94 -18.53 7.55
N VAL A 64 -1.66 -18.69 7.92
CA VAL A 64 -0.92 -17.70 8.71
C VAL A 64 -0.80 -16.37 7.94
N ARG A 65 -0.45 -16.42 6.65
CA ARG A 65 -0.41 -15.21 5.80
C ARG A 65 -1.78 -14.53 5.70
N ALA A 66 -2.83 -15.30 5.49
CA ALA A 66 -4.19 -14.76 5.44
C ALA A 66 -4.58 -14.10 6.78
N LYS A 67 -4.20 -14.71 7.91
CA LYS A 67 -4.48 -14.16 9.23
C LYS A 67 -3.69 -12.89 9.51
N LEU A 68 -2.42 -12.84 9.11
CA LEU A 68 -1.58 -11.64 9.16
C LEU A 68 -2.20 -10.50 8.34
N LEU A 69 -2.56 -10.77 7.08
CA LEU A 69 -3.21 -9.79 6.21
C LEU A 69 -4.55 -9.28 6.78
N GLN A 70 -5.32 -10.17 7.43
CA GLN A 70 -6.55 -9.78 8.12
C GLN A 70 -6.27 -8.85 9.31
N SER A 71 -5.23 -9.16 10.11
CA SER A 71 -4.85 -8.34 11.26
C SER A 71 -4.28 -6.98 10.85
N THR A 72 -3.45 -6.92 9.80
CA THR A 72 -2.89 -5.66 9.31
C THR A 72 -3.97 -4.78 8.67
N ALA A 73 -4.90 -5.34 7.90
CA ALA A 73 -6.02 -4.58 7.34
C ALA A 73 -7.00 -4.03 8.39
N ALA A 74 -7.04 -4.63 9.59
CA ALA A 74 -7.77 -4.09 10.73
C ALA A 74 -6.97 -3.01 11.46
N ALA A 75 -5.66 -3.21 11.64
CA ALA A 75 -4.75 -2.24 12.24
C ALA A 75 -4.63 -0.96 11.39
N ASP A 76 -4.51 -1.08 10.07
CA ASP A 76 -4.46 0.05 9.13
C ASP A 76 -5.74 0.89 9.22
N ARG A 77 -6.90 0.25 9.35
CA ARG A 77 -8.16 0.98 9.52
C ARG A 77 -8.24 1.72 10.85
N ALA A 78 -7.62 1.19 11.90
CA ALA A 78 -7.54 1.84 13.20
C ALA A 78 -6.50 2.96 13.26
N SER A 79 -5.43 2.90 12.45
CA SER A 79 -4.36 3.90 12.43
C SER A 79 -4.67 5.13 11.56
N LEU A 80 -5.48 4.97 10.50
CA LEU A 80 -5.92 6.08 9.63
C LEU A 80 -6.41 7.34 10.37
N PRO A 81 -7.29 7.28 11.39
CA PRO A 81 -7.73 8.48 12.10
C PRO A 81 -6.59 9.14 12.90
N ILE A 82 -5.67 8.35 13.47
CA ILE A 82 -4.55 8.85 14.26
C ILE A 82 -3.61 9.67 13.36
N THR A 83 -3.25 9.12 12.19
CA THR A 83 -2.39 9.82 11.23
C THR A 83 -3.03 11.12 10.72
N ARG A 84 -4.35 11.13 10.49
CA ARG A 84 -5.07 12.35 10.07
C ARG A 84 -5.04 13.44 11.14
N VAL A 85 -5.21 13.07 12.41
CA VAL A 85 -5.13 14.02 13.53
C VAL A 85 -3.72 14.58 13.68
N GLN A 86 -2.67 13.77 13.48
CA GLN A 86 -1.29 14.25 13.45
C GLN A 86 -1.04 15.25 12.32
N ILE A 87 -1.49 14.95 11.10
CA ILE A 87 -1.35 15.90 9.97
C ILE A 87 -2.10 17.20 10.26
N ALA A 88 -3.31 17.12 10.81
CA ALA A 88 -4.10 18.29 11.18
C ALA A 88 -3.39 19.15 12.24
N SER A 89 -2.78 18.54 13.26
CA SER A 89 -2.05 19.29 14.28
C SER A 89 -0.83 20.02 13.71
N TYR A 90 -0.08 19.40 12.79
CA TYR A 90 1.01 20.06 12.08
C TYR A 90 0.55 21.26 11.25
N LEU A 91 -0.57 21.12 10.52
CA LEU A 91 -1.13 22.23 9.74
C LEU A 91 -1.57 23.40 10.61
N VAL A 92 -2.17 23.12 11.77
CA VAL A 92 -2.57 24.17 12.73
C VAL A 92 -1.34 24.89 13.26
N VAL A 93 -0.30 24.17 13.67
CA VAL A 93 0.92 24.77 14.20
C VAL A 93 1.66 25.58 13.13
N ALA A 94 1.77 25.07 11.90
CA ALA A 94 2.32 25.80 10.77
C ALA A 94 1.51 27.06 10.44
N GLY A 95 0.18 26.98 10.50
CA GLY A 95 -0.72 28.12 10.35
C GLY A 95 -0.51 29.18 11.42
N CYS A 96 -0.34 28.78 12.69
CA CYS A 96 -0.05 29.69 13.79
C CYS A 96 1.29 30.42 13.59
N TRP A 97 2.35 29.70 13.16
CA TRP A 97 3.62 30.31 12.80
C TRP A 97 3.48 31.33 11.68
N ALA A 98 2.82 30.94 10.57
CA ALA A 98 2.61 31.82 9.43
C ALA A 98 1.83 33.07 9.83
N ALA A 99 0.73 32.94 10.56
CA ALA A 99 -0.08 34.07 11.02
C ALA A 99 0.72 35.02 11.93
N LEU A 100 1.50 34.47 12.87
CA LEU A 100 2.34 35.24 13.80
C LEU A 100 3.45 36.00 13.05
N LEU A 101 4.10 35.34 12.09
CA LEU A 101 5.12 35.93 11.23
C LEU A 101 4.53 37.03 10.34
N THR A 102 3.38 36.81 9.72
CA THR A 102 2.71 37.82 8.87
C THR A 102 2.26 39.02 9.70
N TRP A 103 1.67 38.81 10.88
CA TRP A 103 1.23 39.90 11.75
C TRP A 103 2.41 40.78 12.19
N LYS A 104 3.48 40.16 12.71
CA LYS A 104 4.61 40.90 13.30
C LYS A 104 5.76 41.11 12.31
N TRP A 105 5.53 40.93 11.01
CA TRP A 105 6.54 41.08 9.97
C TRP A 105 7.21 42.46 9.99
N SER A 106 6.44 43.54 10.17
CA SER A 106 6.98 44.90 10.21
C SER A 106 7.93 45.11 11.40
N ALA A 107 7.52 44.68 12.60
CA ALA A 107 8.36 44.75 13.80
C ALA A 107 9.58 43.83 13.72
N LEU A 108 9.42 42.63 13.16
CA LEU A 108 10.50 41.68 12.95
C LEU A 108 11.52 42.21 11.94
N SER A 109 11.07 42.79 10.83
CA SER A 109 11.94 43.40 9.82
C SER A 109 12.70 44.61 10.38
N ALA A 110 12.04 45.46 11.18
CA ALA A 110 12.69 46.58 11.88
C ALA A 110 13.75 46.08 12.88
N TRP A 111 13.46 45.01 13.62
CA TRP A 111 14.40 44.39 14.54
C TRP A 111 15.58 43.73 13.80
N ILE A 112 15.35 42.99 12.71
CA ILE A 112 16.42 42.39 11.89
C ILE A 112 17.32 43.48 11.26
N ASN A 113 16.71 44.57 10.79
CA ASN A 113 17.44 45.70 10.22
C ASN A 113 18.29 46.45 11.27
N SER A 114 18.01 46.30 12.56
CA SER A 114 18.87 46.84 13.63
C SER A 114 20.21 46.11 13.76
N PHE A 115 20.30 44.87 13.27
CA PHE A 115 21.55 44.08 13.24
C PHE A 115 22.35 44.25 11.95
N THR A 116 21.92 45.08 11.01
CA THR A 116 22.67 45.33 9.77
C THR A 116 23.92 46.18 10.08
N PRO A 117 25.10 45.85 9.55
CA PRO A 117 26.37 46.51 9.91
C PRO A 117 26.38 48.04 9.71
N ALA A 118 25.47 48.58 8.89
CA ALA A 118 25.29 50.02 8.70
C ALA A 118 24.85 50.78 9.97
N HIS A 119 24.11 50.14 10.90
CA HIS A 119 23.66 50.78 12.15
C HIS A 119 24.60 50.58 13.34
N VAL A 120 25.50 49.59 13.27
CA VAL A 120 26.51 49.32 14.32
C VAL A 120 27.66 50.34 14.25
N ILE A 121 27.96 50.88 13.06
CA ILE A 121 29.07 51.83 12.85
C ILE A 121 28.65 53.30 13.09
N LEU A 122 27.38 53.65 12.88
CA LEU A 122 26.85 55.01 13.02
C LEU A 122 26.27 55.35 14.41
N GLY A 123 26.50 54.49 15.40
CA GLY A 123 26.43 54.82 16.83
C GLY A 123 25.09 55.37 17.33
N ALA A 124 24.27 54.51 17.93
CA ALA A 124 23.32 54.80 19.02
C ALA A 124 22.31 55.97 18.87
N ALA A 125 22.25 56.70 17.76
CA ALA A 125 21.33 57.82 17.55
C ALA A 125 19.99 57.41 16.91
N GLY A 126 19.84 56.13 16.52
CA GLY A 126 18.60 55.55 16.00
C GLY A 126 18.11 54.32 16.76
N ALA A 127 18.76 53.97 17.87
CA ALA A 127 18.46 52.74 18.63
C ALA A 127 17.13 52.81 19.40
N GLU A 128 16.48 53.98 19.46
CA GLU A 128 15.23 54.19 20.18
C GLU A 128 13.98 53.73 19.40
N THR A 129 14.13 53.37 18.11
CA THR A 129 13.05 52.79 17.30
C THR A 129 13.18 51.29 17.09
N ALA A 130 13.98 50.60 17.91
CA ALA A 130 13.85 49.15 18.04
C ALA A 130 12.49 48.89 18.69
N ALA A 131 11.47 48.72 17.86
CA ALA A 131 10.11 48.37 18.28
C ALA A 131 10.24 47.24 19.29
N SER A 132 9.97 47.54 20.56
CA SER A 132 10.13 46.57 21.63
C SER A 132 9.20 45.41 21.33
N LEU A 133 9.78 44.30 20.89
CA LEU A 133 9.06 43.06 20.72
C LEU A 133 8.55 42.71 22.11
N SER A 134 7.23 42.86 22.30
CA SER A 134 6.59 42.68 23.59
C SER A 134 7.00 41.34 24.21
N ALA A 135 7.21 41.27 25.52
CA ALA A 135 7.49 40.01 26.23
C ALA A 135 6.47 38.91 25.91
N MET A 136 5.23 39.31 25.59
CA MET A 136 4.17 38.41 25.16
C MET A 136 4.45 37.72 23.80
N PHE A 137 5.15 38.39 22.88
CA PHE A 137 5.57 37.80 21.60
C PHE A 137 6.62 36.70 21.82
N PHE A 138 7.62 36.95 22.67
CA PHE A 138 8.63 35.94 23.00
C PHE A 138 8.03 34.75 23.75
N LEU A 139 7.10 34.99 24.69
CA LEU A 139 6.36 33.91 25.35
C LEU A 139 5.58 33.07 24.34
N MET A 140 4.90 33.70 23.37
CA MET A 140 4.17 32.99 22.34
C MET A 140 5.08 32.13 21.45
N LEU A 141 6.26 32.63 21.09
CA LEU A 141 7.28 31.88 20.35
C LEU A 141 7.80 30.67 21.13
N ILE A 142 8.11 30.84 22.42
CA ILE A 142 8.60 29.76 23.28
C ILE A 142 7.53 28.67 23.43
N VAL A 143 6.27 29.05 23.64
CA VAL A 143 5.15 28.09 23.74
C VAL A 143 4.96 27.35 22.41
N LEU A 144 4.96 28.05 21.27
CA LEU A 144 4.86 27.41 19.96
C LEU A 144 6.03 26.46 19.69
N ALA A 145 7.26 26.86 20.03
CA ALA A 145 8.46 26.04 19.88
C ALA A 145 8.41 24.79 20.77
N SER A 146 7.93 24.93 22.01
CA SER A 146 7.76 23.82 22.94
C SER A 146 6.72 22.83 22.43
N VAL A 147 5.58 23.31 21.91
CA VAL A 147 4.54 22.46 21.31
C VAL A 147 5.08 21.75 20.06
N THR A 148 5.85 22.42 19.21
CA THR A 148 6.49 21.75 18.05
C THR A 148 7.47 20.67 18.47
N ALA A 149 8.30 20.93 19.50
CA ALA A 149 9.28 19.97 19.99
C ALA A 149 8.57 18.76 20.62
N MET A 150 7.53 18.99 21.43
CA MET A 150 6.72 17.94 22.03
C MET A 150 6.06 17.07 20.97
N LEU A 151 5.50 17.66 19.90
CA LEU A 151 4.93 16.93 18.78
C LEU A 151 5.99 16.10 18.03
N ALA A 152 7.18 16.66 17.77
CA ALA A 152 8.27 15.96 17.11
C ALA A 152 8.81 14.77 17.93
N PHE A 153 8.93 14.93 19.25
CA PHE A 153 9.31 13.82 20.14
C PHE A 153 8.26 12.72 20.15
N HIS A 154 6.97 13.09 20.17
CA HIS A 154 5.88 12.13 20.21
C HIS A 154 5.73 11.34 18.91
N THR A 155 6.15 11.90 17.76
CA THR A 155 6.20 11.16 16.49
C THR A 155 7.38 10.21 16.41
N ILE A 156 8.57 10.64 16.87
CA ILE A 156 9.76 9.77 16.89
C ILE A 156 9.51 8.56 17.81
N LEU A 157 8.92 8.77 18.98
CA LEU A 157 8.56 7.70 19.92
C LEU A 157 7.42 6.79 19.44
N ALA A 158 6.63 7.21 18.45
CA ALA A 158 5.56 6.39 17.89
C ALA A 158 6.02 5.57 16.67
N GLU A 159 7.20 5.86 16.13
CA GLU A 159 7.81 5.13 15.02
C GLU A 159 8.77 4.01 15.49
N GLU A 160 9.17 4.00 16.77
CA GLU A 160 9.96 2.93 17.42
C GLU A 160 9.10 1.90 18.16
#